data_AF-A0A534X1X9-F1
#
_entry.id   AF-A0A534X1X9-F1
#
_cell.length_a   1.000
_cell.length_b   1.000
_cell.length_c   1.000
_cell.angle_alpha   90.00
_cell.angle_beta   90.00
_cell.angle_gamma   90.00
#
_symmetry.space_group_name_H-M   'P 1'
#
loop_
_entity.id
_entity.type
_entity.pdbx_description
1 polymer ?
#
loop_
_entity_poly.entity_id
_entity_poly.type
_entity_poly.pdbx_seq_one_letter_code
_entity_poly.pdbx_strand_id
1 'polypeptide(L)'
;MDPSTGCVHTPLGGVAGVTCSCAQPLAPAACSGEPVPPIVGRLFDRACHKAQLAAKAGQSRRGQRAWRHLLRDLHRAARRTGRAAHRRQLSADCAQAILQQLGVPRLSAAQ
;
A
#
# COMPACT_ATOMS: atom_id res chain seq x y z
N MET A 1 0.33 -19.43 6.50
CA MET A 1 0.31 -19.59 5.02
C MET A 1 -1.12 -19.85 4.64
N ASP A 2 -1.73 -18.95 3.87
CA ASP A 2 -3.05 -19.21 3.30
C ASP A 2 -2.85 -19.95 1.95
N PRO A 3 -3.25 -21.22 1.82
CA PRO A 3 -2.96 -22.04 0.65
C PRO A 3 -3.69 -21.56 -0.62
N SER A 4 -4.67 -20.67 -0.46
CA SER A 4 -5.50 -20.11 -1.54
C SER A 4 -4.81 -18.95 -2.28
N THR A 5 -3.82 -18.30 -1.66
CA THR A 5 -3.19 -17.07 -2.20
C THR A 5 -1.66 -17.08 -2.15
N GLY A 6 -1.02 -17.99 -1.40
CA GLY A 6 0.44 -18.02 -1.28
C GLY A 6 1.04 -16.78 -0.60
N CYS A 7 0.20 -15.93 0.01
CA CYS A 7 0.60 -14.70 0.68
C CYS A 7 1.05 -15.00 2.11
N VAL A 8 2.34 -14.76 2.39
CA VAL A 8 2.87 -14.76 3.75
C VAL A 8 2.87 -13.30 4.24
N HIS A 9 2.15 -13.01 5.32
CA HIS A 9 2.12 -11.72 6.03
C HIS A 9 3.45 -11.42 6.75
N THR A 10 4.59 -11.60 6.08
CA THR A 10 5.89 -11.18 6.59
C THR A 10 6.01 -9.66 6.39
N PRO A 11 6.53 -8.88 7.36
CA PRO A 11 6.77 -7.46 7.18
C PRO A 11 7.54 -7.23 5.87
N LEU A 12 6.99 -6.33 5.04
CA LEU A 12 7.25 -6.22 3.60
C LEU A 12 8.72 -5.97 3.27
N GLY A 13 9.49 -7.05 3.15
CA GLY A 13 10.84 -7.06 2.62
C GLY A 13 10.82 -7.21 1.10
N GLY A 14 10.77 -6.09 0.37
CA GLY A 14 11.03 -6.08 -1.07
C GLY A 14 9.81 -6.34 -1.98
N VAL A 15 10.10 -6.58 -3.26
CA VAL A 15 9.12 -6.59 -4.37
C VAL A 15 8.01 -7.62 -4.15
N ALA A 16 8.35 -8.80 -3.62
CA ALA A 16 7.41 -9.91 -3.43
C ALA A 16 6.29 -9.61 -2.42
N GLY A 17 6.63 -8.89 -1.34
CA GLY A 17 5.64 -8.49 -0.34
C GLY A 17 4.64 -7.49 -0.90
N VAL A 18 5.11 -6.52 -1.69
CA VAL A 18 4.24 -5.50 -2.28
C VAL A 18 3.32 -6.10 -3.36
N THR A 19 3.81 -7.05 -4.15
CA THR A 19 2.95 -7.75 -5.12
C THR A 19 1.84 -8.57 -4.48
N CYS A 20 2.04 -9.10 -3.27
CA CYS A 20 1.00 -9.80 -2.50
C CYS A 20 -0.13 -8.84 -2.09
N SER A 21 0.20 -7.67 -1.51
CA SER A 21 -0.82 -6.66 -1.16
C SER A 21 -1.61 -6.17 -2.38
N CYS A 22 -0.98 -6.15 -3.56
CA CYS A 22 -1.60 -5.74 -4.82
C CYS A 22 -2.63 -6.72 -5.38
N ALA A 23 -2.68 -7.96 -4.89
CA ALA A 23 -3.74 -8.91 -5.22
C ALA A 23 -5.06 -8.57 -4.52
N GLN A 24 -5.02 -7.70 -3.51
CA GLN A 24 -6.20 -7.27 -2.75
C GLN A 24 -6.58 -5.83 -3.12
N PRO A 25 -7.87 -5.53 -3.34
CA PRO A 25 -8.31 -4.17 -3.58
C PRO A 25 -8.00 -3.27 -2.37
N LEU A 26 -7.76 -1.98 -2.62
CA LEU A 26 -7.58 -0.99 -1.57
C LEU A 26 -8.94 -0.58 -0.97
N ALA A 27 -9.62 -1.56 -0.38
CA ALA A 27 -10.89 -1.40 0.33
C ALA A 27 -10.84 -2.27 1.60
N PRO A 28 -10.07 -1.87 2.62
CA PRO A 28 -10.06 -2.59 3.88
C PRO A 28 -11.47 -2.64 4.45
N ALA A 29 -11.89 -3.80 4.97
CA ALA A 29 -13.20 -3.95 5.61
C ALA A 29 -13.44 -2.91 6.72
N ALA A 30 -12.37 -2.46 7.38
CA ALA A 30 -12.38 -1.38 8.38
C ALA A 30 -12.97 -0.06 7.87
N CYS A 31 -12.96 0.18 6.55
CA CYS A 31 -13.52 1.39 5.98
C CYS A 31 -15.04 1.40 5.91
N SER A 32 -15.75 0.27 6.11
CA SER A 32 -17.22 0.21 6.34
C SER A 32 -18.09 1.14 5.47
N GLY A 33 -17.73 1.37 4.19
CA GLY A 33 -18.46 2.27 3.27
C GLY A 33 -17.98 3.74 3.24
N GLU A 34 -16.95 4.11 4.00
CA GLU A 34 -16.30 5.41 3.91
C GLU A 34 -15.62 5.59 2.55
N PRO A 35 -15.79 6.76 1.90
CA PRO A 35 -15.21 7.01 0.60
C PRO A 35 -13.69 7.18 0.71
N VAL A 36 -12.96 6.11 0.41
CA VAL A 36 -11.50 6.17 0.28
C VAL A 36 -11.16 7.20 -0.80
N PRO A 37 -10.29 8.19 -0.52
CA PRO A 37 -9.99 9.21 -1.49
C PRO A 37 -9.44 8.58 -2.78
N PRO A 38 -10.00 8.90 -3.97
CA PRO A 38 -9.67 8.22 -5.23
C PRO A 38 -8.22 8.42 -5.66
N ILE A 39 -7.54 9.42 -5.09
CA ILE A 39 -6.10 9.63 -5.27
C ILE A 39 -5.25 8.55 -4.58
N VAL A 40 -5.72 8.00 -3.46
CA VAL A 40 -5.02 6.93 -2.72
C VAL A 40 -5.11 5.63 -3.52
N GLY A 41 -6.29 5.26 -4.00
CA GLY A 41 -6.49 4.11 -4.89
C GLY A 41 -5.62 4.18 -6.14
N ARG A 42 -5.66 5.31 -6.85
CA ARG A 42 -4.80 5.52 -8.05
C ARG A 42 -3.31 5.39 -7.77
N LEU A 43 -2.84 5.87 -6.62
CA LEU A 43 -1.43 5.75 -6.24
C LEU A 43 -1.07 4.30 -5.89
N PHE A 44 -1.98 3.58 -5.26
CA PHE A 44 -1.82 2.16 -4.97
C PHE A 44 -1.76 1.32 -6.25
N ASP A 45 -2.68 1.50 -7.19
CA ASP A 45 -2.68 0.78 -8.46
C ASP A 45 -1.39 1.04 -9.26
N ARG A 46 -0.95 2.31 -9.26
CA ARG A 46 0.30 2.71 -9.91
C ARG A 46 1.52 2.08 -9.23
N ALA A 47 1.50 1.99 -7.90
CA ALA A 47 2.51 1.28 -7.15
C ALA A 47 2.51 -0.21 -7.56
N CYS A 48 1.36 -0.87 -7.58
CA CYS A 48 1.23 -2.26 -7.98
C CYS A 48 1.77 -2.56 -9.38
N HIS A 49 1.47 -1.71 -10.36
CA HIS A 49 2.03 -1.83 -11.70
C HIS A 49 3.57 -1.71 -11.70
N LYS A 50 4.13 -0.81 -10.87
CA LYS A 50 5.58 -0.66 -10.72
C LYS A 50 6.23 -1.81 -9.97
N ALA A 51 5.54 -2.43 -9.02
CA ALA A 51 6.01 -3.64 -8.34
C ALA A 51 6.17 -4.79 -9.36
N GLN A 52 5.18 -4.98 -10.23
CA GLN A 52 5.24 -5.97 -11.30
C GLN A 52 6.37 -5.68 -12.30
N LEU A 53 6.56 -4.42 -12.68
CA LEU A 53 7.67 -4.02 -13.54
C LEU A 53 9.03 -4.25 -12.88
N ALA A 54 9.16 -3.96 -11.58
CA ALA A 54 10.36 -4.23 -10.81
C ALA A 54 10.65 -5.74 -10.71
N ALA A 55 9.61 -6.55 -10.49
CA ALA A 55 9.72 -8.01 -10.43
C ALA A 55 10.22 -8.58 -11.76
N LYS A 56 9.59 -8.18 -12.88
CA LYS A 56 9.98 -8.64 -14.23
C LYS A 56 11.39 -8.18 -14.63
N ALA A 57 11.78 -6.97 -14.24
CA ALA A 57 13.07 -6.39 -14.62
C ALA A 57 14.23 -6.78 -13.68
N GLY A 58 13.95 -7.46 -12.56
CA GLY A 58 14.95 -7.90 -11.58
C GLY A 58 15.85 -6.77 -11.08
N GLN A 59 17.15 -7.07 -10.91
CA GLN A 59 18.15 -6.11 -10.41
C GLN A 59 18.63 -5.08 -11.45
N SER A 60 18.04 -5.05 -12.65
CA SER A 60 18.42 -4.09 -13.68
C SER A 60 18.20 -2.64 -13.23
N ARG A 61 18.90 -1.69 -13.87
CA ARG A 61 18.67 -0.25 -13.65
C ARG A 61 17.20 0.15 -13.81
N ARG A 62 16.46 -0.53 -14.70
CA ARG A 62 15.03 -0.32 -14.92
C ARG A 62 14.20 -0.85 -13.75
N GLY A 63 14.52 -2.04 -13.24
CA GLY A 63 13.87 -2.62 -12.05
C GLY A 63 14.10 -1.77 -10.80
N GLN A 64 15.33 -1.31 -10.56
CA GLN A 64 15.63 -0.41 -9.44
C GLN A 64 14.91 0.95 -9.56
N ARG A 65 14.78 1.51 -10.77
CA ARG A 65 13.99 2.73 -10.99
C ARG A 65 12.51 2.48 -10.70
N ALA A 66 11.95 1.37 -11.19
CA ALA A 66 10.57 0.99 -10.91
C ALA A 66 10.33 0.84 -9.40
N TRP A 67 11.26 0.20 -8.68
CA TRP A 67 11.23 0.08 -7.22
C TRP A 67 11.27 1.44 -6.50
N ARG A 68 12.14 2.36 -6.91
CA ARG A 68 12.15 3.71 -6.32
C ARG A 68 10.84 4.47 -6.57
N HIS A 69 10.26 4.34 -7.76
CA HIS A 69 9.00 4.99 -8.08
C HIS A 69 7.82 4.38 -7.31
N LEU A 70 7.81 3.06 -7.14
CA LEU A 70 6.87 2.35 -6.28
C LEU A 70 6.86 2.97 -4.87
N LEU A 71 8.02 3.02 -4.22
CA LEU A 71 8.13 3.55 -2.86
C LEU A 71 7.63 4.99 -2.76
N ARG A 72 7.90 5.81 -3.79
CA ARG A 72 7.40 7.20 -3.84
C ARG A 72 5.88 7.27 -3.97
N ASP A 73 5.27 6.40 -4.78
CA ASP A 73 3.82 6.36 -4.92
C ASP A 73 3.13 5.87 -3.62
N LEU A 74 3.67 4.82 -2.97
CA LEU A 74 3.19 4.34 -1.67
C LEU A 74 3.31 5.41 -0.57
N HIS A 75 4.46 6.08 -0.49
CA HIS A 75 4.66 7.15 0.48
C HIS A 75 3.70 8.34 0.23
N ARG A 76 3.40 8.64 -1.04
CA ARG A 76 2.42 9.67 -1.40
C ARG A 76 1.00 9.25 -1.04
N ALA A 77 0.65 7.97 -1.22
CA ALA A 77 -0.63 7.41 -0.80
C ALA A 77 -0.79 7.53 0.73
N ALA A 78 0.23 7.11 1.50
CA ALA A 78 0.22 7.22 2.96
C ALA A 78 0.04 8.66 3.46
N ARG A 79 0.74 9.64 2.86
CA ARG A 79 0.54 11.07 3.18
C ARG A 79 -0.85 11.58 2.83
N ARG A 80 -1.51 11.00 1.83
CA ARG A 80 -2.89 11.36 1.46
C ARG A 80 -3.88 10.75 2.43
N THR A 81 -3.69 9.49 2.80
CA THR A 81 -4.46 8.81 3.85
C THR A 81 -4.36 9.54 5.19
N GLY A 82 -3.15 9.87 5.66
CA GLY A 82 -2.97 10.61 6.91
C GLY A 82 -3.59 12.00 6.88
N ARG A 83 -3.56 12.70 5.74
CA ARG A 83 -4.28 13.97 5.57
C ARG A 83 -5.79 13.82 5.59
N ALA A 84 -6.32 12.76 4.98
CA ALA A 84 -7.75 12.48 5.01
C ALA A 84 -8.22 12.16 6.44
N ALA A 85 -7.44 11.39 7.20
CA ALA A 85 -7.66 11.13 8.62
C ALA A 85 -7.64 12.41 9.44
N HIS A 86 -6.60 13.26 9.28
CA HIS A 86 -6.51 14.55 9.97
C HIS A 86 -7.68 15.48 9.63
N ARG A 87 -8.18 15.44 8.38
CA ARG A 87 -9.34 16.23 7.95
C ARG A 87 -10.68 15.58 8.32
N ARG A 88 -10.68 14.47 9.08
CA ARG A 88 -11.87 13.70 9.46
C ARG A 88 -12.71 13.25 8.25
N GLN A 89 -12.05 13.05 7.10
CA GLN A 89 -12.65 12.49 5.88
C GLN A 89 -12.57 10.97 5.85
N LEU A 90 -11.76 10.39 6.74
CA LEU A 90 -11.64 8.97 7.01
C LEU A 90 -11.58 8.79 8.52
N SER A 91 -12.21 7.75 9.03
CA SER A 91 -12.00 7.27 10.38
C SER A 91 -10.52 6.93 10.61
N ALA A 92 -10.09 7.04 11.86
CA ALA A 92 -8.74 6.64 12.25
C ALA A 92 -8.48 5.17 11.92
N ASP A 93 -9.51 4.30 12.10
CA ASP A 93 -9.42 2.87 11.83
C ASP A 93 -9.29 2.56 10.33
N CYS A 94 -10.09 3.19 9.47
CA CYS A 94 -9.95 3.06 8.02
C CYS A 94 -8.60 3.57 7.54
N ALA A 95 -8.17 4.74 8.02
CA ALA A 95 -6.87 5.31 7.68
C ALA A 95 -5.71 4.40 8.10
N GLN A 96 -5.80 3.81 9.30
CA GLN A 96 -4.82 2.87 9.81
C GLN A 96 -4.78 1.59 8.98
N ALA A 97 -5.94 1.02 8.62
CA ALA A 97 -6.02 -0.16 7.78
C ALA A 97 -5.40 0.07 6.40
N ILE A 98 -5.65 1.24 5.79
CA ILE A 98 -5.01 1.64 4.54
C ILE A 98 -3.49 1.74 4.72
N LEU A 99 -3.00 2.38 5.78
CA LEU A 99 -1.55 2.52 6.03
C LEU A 99 -0.86 1.16 6.22
N GLN A 100 -1.50 0.22 6.92
CA GLN A 100 -1.01 -1.16 7.07
C GLN A 100 -0.91 -1.86 5.72
N GLN A 101 -1.94 -1.76 4.88
CA GLN A 101 -1.95 -2.38 3.55
C GLN A 101 -0.92 -1.77 2.59
N LEU A 102 -0.66 -0.47 2.71
CA LEU A 102 0.41 0.23 1.97
C LEU A 102 1.82 -0.15 2.44
N GLY A 103 1.94 -0.89 3.55
CA GLY A 103 3.23 -1.31 4.08
C GLY A 103 4.04 -0.24 4.77
N VAL A 104 3.40 0.86 5.16
CA VAL A 104 4.06 1.89 5.94
C VAL A 104 3.94 1.46 7.42
N PRO A 105 5.06 1.22 8.12
CA PRO A 105 5.00 0.90 9.53
C PRO A 105 4.29 2.02 10.29
N ARG A 106 3.52 1.59 11.30
CA ARG A 106 2.61 2.40 12.11
C ARG A 106 3.16 3.81 12.40
N LEU A 107 2.40 4.84 12.03
CA LEU A 107 2.34 6.04 12.85
C LEU A 107 1.63 5.62 14.14
N SER A 108 2.37 5.04 15.07
CA SER A 108 1.84 4.69 16.38
C SER A 108 1.36 5.97 17.04
N ALA A 109 0.03 6.14 17.12
CA ALA A 109 -0.54 6.98 18.15
C ALA A 109 -0.20 6.30 19.48
N ALA A 110 0.45 7.06 20.35
CA ALA A 110 0.79 6.68 21.70
C ALA A 110 -0.48 6.20 22.44
N GLN A 111 -0.32 5.14 23.23
CA GLN A 111 -1.21 4.86 24.35
C GLN A 111 -0.89 5.86 25.47
#